data_AF-A0A534MM40-F1
#
_entry.id   AF-A0A534MM40-F1
#
_cell.length_a   1.000
_cell.length_b   1.000
_cell.length_c   1.000
_cell.angle_alpha   90.00
_cell.angle_beta   90.00
_cell.angle_gamma   90.00
#
_symmetry.space_group_name_H-M   'P 1'
#
loop_
_entity.id
_entity.type
_entity.pdbx_description
1 polymer ?
#
loop_
_entity_poly.entity_id
_entity_poly.type
_entity_poly.pdbx_seq_one_letter_code
_entity_poly.pdbx_strand_id
1 'polypeptide(L)'
;QLFAGAKIINLNLQDDEDKSVYQGTQKFLVIVMIFVEAIPQVFGFLTPASGFVTSLNGSLFFGLIGAGHGDLLAKILIIFQLFGGSYLVFLMDEVVSKWGIGSGISLFIAGGVAQQIFTGTFNWEPSRAGSLVPAGAIPKTIYYLQHLPASSLAQGGVEQIMVQPPNPLIALIGTIVIFFIVAYVESTRIELPLAHGQARGARGRYPIRLMYASNIPVILVAAVLANVSMFSLLFWQHPEWPILGHASWIGAYPDATDARVVSGQIQRTTPIGGLAYYFSNVNGVQDWLLPLFNPVTYGPYLRGLEYWQVLVHILVFLLVFIGGSVMFAKFWIMTTNMGPEDVARQIESSGMQIPGFRRDPRILRRVLDRYIPVVAVISGASVGALAAGADMIGTVGNASGTGVLLSVGIMIQMYEAIGREQMMEMHPLLRQFFGANE
;
A
#
# COMPACT_ATOMS: atom_id res chain seq x y z
N GLN A 1 16.06 8.01 6.18
CA GLN A 1 15.18 9.18 5.94
C GLN A 1 14.64 9.77 7.24
N LEU A 2 13.84 9.04 8.05
CA LEU A 2 13.26 9.60 9.29
C LEU A 2 14.32 10.11 10.28
N PHE A 3 15.40 9.34 10.53
CA PHE A 3 16.47 9.76 11.44
C PHE A 3 17.31 10.97 10.95
N ALA A 4 17.51 11.07 9.63
CA ALA A 4 18.23 12.18 9.02
C ALA A 4 17.34 13.45 8.98
N GLY A 5 16.07 13.31 8.63
CA GLY A 5 15.11 14.41 8.59
C GLY A 5 14.75 14.94 9.99
N ALA A 6 14.70 14.08 11.00
CA ALA A 6 14.52 14.49 12.39
C ALA A 6 15.78 15.13 13.01
N LYS A 7 16.88 15.26 12.25
CA LYS A 7 18.19 15.76 12.71
C LYS A 7 18.72 15.06 13.96
N ILE A 8 18.28 13.81 14.19
CA ILE A 8 18.82 12.95 15.25
C ILE A 8 20.26 12.55 14.89
N ILE A 9 20.50 12.35 13.59
CA ILE A 9 21.82 12.17 13.01
C ILE A 9 22.08 13.37 12.12
N ASN A 10 23.02 14.23 12.51
CA ASN A 10 23.45 15.38 11.72
C ASN A 10 24.37 14.90 10.59
N LEU A 11 23.78 14.53 9.46
CA LEU A 11 24.49 14.25 8.21
C LEU A 11 24.30 15.41 7.24
N ASN A 12 25.38 15.92 6.69
CA ASN A 12 25.32 16.96 5.66
C ASN A 12 25.21 16.30 4.29
N LEU A 13 23.98 16.21 3.76
CA LEU A 13 23.71 15.60 2.44
C LEU A 13 24.28 16.40 1.25
N GLN A 14 24.93 17.53 1.50
CA GLN A 14 25.69 18.28 0.48
C GLN A 14 27.14 17.83 0.36
N ASP A 15 27.67 17.11 1.36
CA ASP A 15 29.01 16.53 1.30
C ASP A 15 28.95 15.14 0.66
N ASP A 16 29.86 14.87 -0.27
CA ASP A 16 29.93 13.62 -1.01
C ASP A 16 30.27 12.44 -0.08
N GLU A 17 31.08 12.68 0.96
CA GLU A 17 31.47 11.65 1.93
C GLU A 17 30.26 11.21 2.77
N ASP A 18 29.55 12.17 3.38
CA ASP A 18 28.33 11.92 4.15
C ASP A 18 27.22 11.27 3.31
N LYS A 19 27.08 11.69 2.05
CA LYS A 19 26.11 11.10 1.12
C LYS A 19 26.46 9.64 0.81
N SER A 20 27.74 9.31 0.64
CA SER A 20 28.19 7.94 0.41
C SER A 20 27.92 7.04 1.62
N VAL A 21 28.19 7.53 2.83
CA VAL A 21 27.91 6.81 4.10
C VAL A 21 26.41 6.62 4.26
N TYR A 22 25.61 7.66 4.03
CA TYR A 22 24.16 7.58 4.12
C TYR A 22 23.59 6.52 3.17
N GLN A 23 24.00 6.53 1.90
CA GLN A 23 23.56 5.54 0.92
C GLN A 23 24.07 4.13 1.28
N GLY A 24 25.33 3.99 1.67
CA GLY A 24 25.91 2.71 2.06
C GLY A 24 25.19 2.08 3.26
N THR A 25 24.97 2.85 4.32
CA THR A 25 24.21 2.41 5.51
C THR A 25 22.76 2.10 5.16
N GLN A 26 22.10 2.90 4.31
CA GLN A 26 20.73 2.62 3.89
C GLN A 26 20.63 1.25 3.20
N LYS A 27 21.52 0.95 2.26
CA LYS A 27 21.53 -0.34 1.54
C LYS A 27 21.84 -1.51 2.46
N PHE A 28 22.83 -1.35 3.34
CA PHE A 28 23.14 -2.37 4.34
C PHE A 28 21.96 -2.67 5.26
N LEU A 29 21.28 -1.62 5.74
CA LEU A 29 20.11 -1.75 6.61
C LEU A 29 18.96 -2.46 5.88
N VAL A 30 18.74 -2.17 4.59
CA VAL A 30 17.73 -2.88 3.78
C VAL A 30 18.04 -4.38 3.71
N ILE A 31 19.30 -4.78 3.48
CA ILE A 31 19.69 -6.20 3.45
C ILE A 31 19.43 -6.87 4.79
N VAL A 32 19.79 -6.21 5.90
CA VAL A 32 19.52 -6.72 7.26
C VAL A 32 18.02 -6.84 7.51
N MET A 33 17.23 -5.84 7.11
CA MET A 33 15.77 -5.85 7.28
C MET A 33 15.09 -6.94 6.45
N ILE A 34 15.53 -7.20 5.22
CA ILE A 34 15.02 -8.32 4.41
C ILE A 34 15.19 -9.65 5.17
N PHE A 35 16.35 -9.86 5.80
CA PHE A 35 16.59 -11.08 6.57
C PHE A 35 15.72 -11.13 7.84
N VAL A 36 15.59 -10.01 8.56
CA VAL A 36 14.77 -9.93 9.78
C VAL A 36 13.28 -10.11 9.48
N GLU A 37 12.77 -9.55 8.38
CA GLU A 37 11.36 -9.66 7.99
C GLU A 37 11.00 -11.04 7.42
N ALA A 38 11.95 -11.73 6.76
CA ALA A 38 11.72 -13.09 6.25
C ALA A 38 11.41 -14.09 7.38
N ILE A 39 11.96 -13.89 8.58
CA ILE A 39 11.76 -14.80 9.72
C ILE A 39 10.28 -14.80 10.16
N PRO A 40 9.65 -13.67 10.56
CA PRO A 40 8.25 -13.66 10.92
C PRO A 40 7.30 -14.12 9.82
N GLN A 41 7.62 -13.85 8.55
CA GLN A 41 6.77 -14.26 7.43
C GLN A 41 6.74 -15.78 7.24
N VAL A 42 7.88 -16.45 7.42
CA VAL A 42 7.97 -17.91 7.28
C VAL A 42 7.45 -18.65 8.52
N PHE A 43 7.75 -18.13 9.71
CA PHE A 43 7.24 -18.73 10.93
C PHE A 43 5.77 -18.42 11.19
N GLY A 44 5.25 -17.31 10.64
CA GLY A 44 3.88 -16.86 10.78
C GLY A 44 2.95 -17.23 9.61
N PHE A 45 3.19 -16.62 8.44
CA PHE A 45 2.24 -16.60 7.33
C PHE A 45 2.35 -17.81 6.38
N LEU A 46 3.56 -18.30 6.13
CA LEU A 46 3.81 -19.32 5.11
C LEU A 46 3.92 -20.71 5.74
N THR A 47 2.88 -21.53 5.60
CA THR A 47 2.99 -22.95 5.94
C THR A 47 3.65 -23.70 4.77
N PRO A 48 4.78 -24.39 4.96
CA PRO A 48 5.40 -25.17 3.89
C PRO A 48 4.44 -26.26 3.41
N ALA A 49 4.41 -26.50 2.10
CA ALA A 49 3.54 -27.51 1.51
C ALA A 49 3.81 -28.89 2.14
N SER A 50 2.76 -29.61 2.53
CA SER A 50 2.86 -30.91 3.21
C SER A 50 3.66 -31.94 2.41
N GLY A 51 3.58 -31.91 1.08
CA GLY A 51 4.39 -32.72 0.17
C GLY A 51 5.89 -32.41 0.23
N PHE A 52 6.26 -31.14 0.37
CA PHE A 52 7.66 -30.70 0.49
C PHE A 52 8.26 -31.09 1.84
N VAL A 53 7.49 -30.91 2.93
CA VAL A 53 7.87 -31.36 4.29
C VAL A 53 8.04 -32.88 4.35
N THR A 54 7.17 -33.62 3.64
CA THR A 54 7.24 -35.09 3.57
C THR A 54 8.44 -35.56 2.74
N SER A 55 8.76 -34.89 1.62
CA SER A 55 9.96 -35.20 0.83
C SER A 55 11.27 -34.86 1.55
N LEU A 56 11.28 -33.81 2.38
CA LEU A 56 12.45 -33.45 3.19
C LEU A 56 12.65 -34.32 4.44
N ASN A 57 11.59 -34.99 4.90
CA ASN A 57 11.70 -36.04 5.93
C ASN A 57 12.32 -37.34 5.36
N GLY A 58 12.31 -37.53 4.05
CA GLY A 58 12.88 -38.69 3.35
C GLY A 58 14.27 -38.42 2.76
N SER A 59 15.30 -38.46 3.62
CA SER A 59 16.70 -38.79 3.25
C SER A 59 17.49 -37.93 2.24
N LEU A 60 17.13 -36.68 1.91
CA LEU A 60 17.83 -35.95 0.83
C LEU A 60 18.75 -34.78 1.21
N PHE A 61 18.85 -34.40 2.48
CA PHE A 61 19.95 -33.52 2.93
C PHE A 61 21.04 -34.31 3.66
N PHE A 62 21.88 -34.97 2.85
CA PHE A 62 23.22 -35.44 3.22
C PHE A 62 23.36 -36.32 4.48
N GLY A 63 22.34 -37.07 4.91
CA GLY A 63 22.47 -38.05 6.00
C GLY A 63 23.01 -37.49 7.33
N LEU A 64 23.01 -36.17 7.50
CA LEU A 64 23.69 -35.48 8.60
C LEU A 64 22.71 -34.99 9.68
N ILE A 65 21.40 -35.03 9.39
CA ILE A 65 20.34 -34.55 10.28
C ILE A 65 19.24 -35.63 10.36
N GLY A 66 18.88 -36.04 11.57
CA GLY A 66 17.94 -37.13 11.83
C GLY A 66 16.53 -36.88 11.31
N ALA A 67 15.83 -37.96 10.95
CA ALA A 67 14.43 -37.94 10.52
C ALA A 67 13.54 -37.24 11.57
N GLY A 68 12.69 -36.30 11.15
CA GLY A 68 11.78 -35.55 12.03
C GLY A 68 11.89 -34.02 11.96
N HIS A 69 12.93 -33.46 11.33
CA HIS A 69 13.15 -31.99 11.25
C HIS A 69 12.74 -31.36 9.89
N GLY A 70 11.93 -32.08 9.09
CA GLY A 70 11.54 -31.64 7.74
C GLY A 70 10.82 -30.28 7.70
N ASP A 71 10.05 -29.93 8.74
CA ASP A 71 9.37 -28.62 8.82
C ASP A 71 10.35 -27.47 9.05
N LEU A 72 11.33 -27.65 9.95
CA LEU A 72 12.37 -26.64 10.21
C LEU A 72 13.26 -26.44 8.99
N LEU A 73 13.67 -27.53 8.32
CA LEU A 73 14.49 -27.47 7.10
C LEU A 73 13.74 -26.81 5.94
N ALA A 74 12.45 -27.12 5.76
CA ALA A 74 11.62 -26.46 4.76
C ALA A 74 11.49 -24.96 5.04
N LYS A 75 11.27 -24.57 6.29
CA LYS A 75 11.21 -23.16 6.71
C LYS A 75 12.53 -22.44 6.46
N ILE A 76 13.68 -23.01 6.83
CA ILE A 76 14.99 -22.41 6.57
C ILE A 76 15.23 -22.22 5.06
N LEU A 77 14.86 -23.19 4.23
CA LEU A 77 15.01 -23.08 2.78
C LEU A 77 14.12 -21.97 2.20
N ILE A 78 12.86 -21.86 2.67
CA ILE A 78 11.95 -20.78 2.27
C ILE A 78 12.50 -19.41 2.71
N ILE A 79 13.11 -19.30 3.89
CA ILE A 79 13.77 -18.05 4.35
C ILE A 79 14.87 -17.63 3.36
N PHE A 80 15.74 -18.56 2.95
CA PHE A 80 16.77 -18.26 1.96
C PHE A 80 16.19 -17.90 0.58
N GLN A 81 15.11 -18.57 0.16
CA GLN A 81 14.42 -18.24 -1.10
C GLN A 81 13.80 -16.84 -1.06
N LEU A 82 13.15 -16.46 0.05
CA LEU A 82 12.60 -15.12 0.25
C LEU A 82 13.68 -14.06 0.33
N PHE A 83 14.80 -14.34 1.01
CA PHE A 83 15.95 -13.45 1.05
C PHE A 83 16.51 -13.22 -0.36
N GLY A 84 16.72 -14.28 -1.13
CA GLY A 84 17.18 -14.19 -2.52
C GLY A 84 16.21 -13.44 -3.43
N GLY A 85 14.91 -13.73 -3.33
CA GLY A 85 13.86 -13.04 -4.10
C GLY A 85 13.77 -11.55 -3.76
N SER A 86 13.77 -11.21 -2.48
CA SER A 86 13.70 -9.81 -2.02
C SER A 86 14.97 -9.03 -2.36
N TYR A 87 16.13 -9.69 -2.31
CA TYR A 87 17.39 -9.11 -2.77
C TYR A 87 17.37 -8.81 -4.28
N LEU A 88 16.79 -9.69 -5.10
CA LEU A 88 16.61 -9.42 -6.53
C LEU A 88 15.70 -8.21 -6.77
N VAL A 89 14.58 -8.09 -6.05
CA VAL A 89 13.68 -6.93 -6.16
C VAL A 89 14.41 -5.64 -5.78
N PHE A 90 15.22 -5.67 -4.71
CA PHE A 90 16.05 -4.54 -4.31
C PHE A 90 17.07 -4.14 -5.40
N LEU A 91 17.76 -5.12 -6.01
CA LEU A 91 18.67 -4.84 -7.12
C LEU A 91 17.94 -4.27 -8.35
N MET A 92 16.73 -4.75 -8.65
CA MET A 92 15.92 -4.21 -9.75
C MET A 92 15.50 -2.76 -9.47
N ASP A 93 15.20 -2.40 -8.22
CA ASP A 93 14.94 -1.00 -7.86
C ASP A 93 16.16 -0.11 -8.10
N GLU A 94 17.38 -0.59 -7.80
CA GLU A 94 18.61 0.15 -8.11
C GLU A 94 18.83 0.36 -9.61
N VAL A 95 18.49 -0.63 -10.43
CA VAL A 95 18.63 -0.50 -11.89
C VAL A 95 17.61 0.51 -12.43
N VAL A 96 16.34 0.41 -12.01
CA VAL A 96 15.29 1.32 -12.49
C VAL A 96 15.50 2.74 -11.99
N SER A 97 15.95 2.93 -10.75
CA SER A 97 16.22 4.27 -10.22
C SER A 97 17.42 4.98 -10.86
N LYS A 98 18.37 4.23 -11.44
CA LYS A 98 19.55 4.80 -12.13
C LYS A 98 19.33 4.98 -13.64
N TRP A 99 18.62 4.06 -14.28
CA TRP A 99 18.51 3.99 -15.74
C TRP A 99 17.08 4.10 -16.27
N GLY A 100 16.08 4.04 -15.41
CA GLY A 100 14.66 4.13 -15.76
C GLY A 100 14.03 5.45 -15.36
N ILE A 101 12.74 5.58 -15.68
CA ILE A 101 11.93 6.77 -15.36
C ILE A 101 11.16 6.48 -14.09
N GLY A 102 11.43 7.25 -13.03
CA GLY A 102 10.81 7.08 -11.72
C GLY A 102 11.54 6.09 -10.80
N SER A 103 10.82 5.51 -9.84
CA SER A 103 11.37 4.57 -8.85
C SER A 103 10.91 3.14 -9.17
N GLY A 104 11.82 2.16 -9.03
CA GLY A 104 11.50 0.75 -9.28
C GLY A 104 10.45 0.21 -8.31
N ILE A 105 10.50 0.56 -7.02
CA ILE A 105 9.48 0.19 -6.03
C ILE A 105 8.08 0.64 -6.50
N SER A 106 7.95 1.85 -7.02
CA SER A 106 6.66 2.38 -7.49
C SER A 106 6.13 1.58 -8.70
N LEU A 107 7.01 1.22 -9.64
CA LEU A 107 6.65 0.43 -10.80
C LEU A 107 6.20 -0.99 -10.43
N PHE A 108 6.86 -1.64 -9.46
CA PHE A 108 6.46 -2.96 -8.97
C PHE A 108 5.10 -2.94 -8.28
N ILE A 109 4.81 -1.91 -7.47
CA ILE A 109 3.51 -1.74 -6.84
C ILE A 109 2.42 -1.57 -7.91
N ALA A 110 2.63 -0.66 -8.87
CA ALA A 110 1.67 -0.42 -9.94
C ALA A 110 1.43 -1.67 -10.81
N GLY A 111 2.51 -2.38 -11.18
CA GLY A 111 2.42 -3.63 -11.93
C GLY A 111 1.70 -4.75 -11.18
N GLY A 112 2.00 -4.92 -9.89
CA GLY A 112 1.34 -5.92 -9.05
C GLY A 112 -0.16 -5.66 -8.88
N VAL A 113 -0.55 -4.40 -8.61
CA VAL A 113 -1.96 -4.02 -8.52
C VAL A 113 -2.66 -4.16 -9.87
N ALA A 114 -2.03 -3.75 -10.97
CA ALA A 114 -2.59 -3.93 -12.32
C ALA A 114 -2.81 -5.41 -12.66
N GLN A 115 -1.86 -6.29 -12.30
CA GLN A 115 -2.01 -7.74 -12.47
C GLN A 115 -3.19 -8.28 -11.66
N GLN A 116 -3.34 -7.86 -10.40
CA GLN A 116 -4.48 -8.25 -9.55
C GLN A 116 -5.81 -7.80 -10.15
N ILE A 117 -5.92 -6.54 -10.59
CA ILE A 117 -7.14 -6.03 -11.25
C ILE A 117 -7.44 -6.82 -12.53
N PHE A 118 -6.42 -7.06 -13.37
CA PHE A 118 -6.60 -7.77 -14.63
C PHE A 118 -7.03 -9.22 -14.43
N THR A 119 -6.31 -9.96 -13.58
CA THR A 119 -6.66 -11.34 -13.23
C THR A 119 -8.01 -11.41 -12.53
N GLY A 120 -8.30 -10.49 -11.61
CA GLY A 120 -9.60 -10.39 -10.96
C GLY A 120 -10.75 -10.15 -11.92
N THR A 121 -10.51 -9.45 -13.02
CA THR A 121 -11.54 -9.09 -14.00
C THR A 121 -11.74 -10.19 -15.05
N PHE A 122 -10.65 -10.74 -15.59
CA PHE A 122 -10.65 -11.57 -16.80
C PHE A 122 -10.25 -13.04 -16.60
N ASN A 123 -10.01 -13.51 -15.38
CA ASN A 123 -9.58 -14.89 -15.16
C ASN A 123 -10.70 -15.92 -15.47
N TRP A 124 -10.46 -16.79 -16.45
CA TRP A 124 -11.35 -17.86 -16.86
C TRP A 124 -11.16 -19.16 -16.07
N GLU A 125 -10.09 -19.27 -15.27
CA GLU A 125 -9.81 -20.45 -14.45
C GLU A 125 -10.87 -20.63 -13.36
N PRO A 126 -11.19 -21.89 -13.00
CA PRO A 126 -12.17 -22.17 -11.97
C PRO A 126 -11.65 -21.77 -10.59
N SER A 127 -12.54 -21.18 -9.80
CA SER A 127 -12.20 -20.59 -8.50
C SER A 127 -11.83 -21.58 -7.39
N ARG A 128 -12.24 -22.85 -7.50
CA ARG A 128 -11.90 -23.93 -6.58
C ARG A 128 -11.72 -25.22 -7.36
N ALA A 129 -10.83 -26.09 -6.90
CA ALA A 129 -10.66 -27.43 -7.47
C ALA A 129 -12.01 -28.17 -7.43
N GLY A 130 -12.57 -28.49 -8.60
CA GLY A 130 -13.86 -29.15 -8.75
C GLY A 130 -15.09 -28.23 -8.92
N SER A 131 -14.93 -26.91 -8.90
CA SER A 131 -16.00 -25.96 -9.29
C SER A 131 -15.86 -25.58 -10.76
N LEU A 132 -16.96 -25.45 -11.51
CA LEU A 132 -16.97 -24.97 -12.90
C LEU A 132 -17.10 -23.44 -13.00
N VAL A 133 -17.22 -22.74 -11.85
CA VAL A 133 -17.45 -21.29 -11.84
C VAL A 133 -16.11 -20.56 -12.02
N PRO A 134 -15.98 -19.74 -13.09
CA PRO A 134 -14.79 -18.92 -13.32
C PRO A 134 -14.50 -17.95 -12.16
N ALA A 135 -13.22 -17.69 -11.91
CA ALA A 135 -12.79 -16.79 -10.83
C ALA A 135 -12.89 -15.30 -11.16
N GLY A 136 -12.86 -14.92 -12.44
CA GLY A 136 -12.93 -13.52 -12.88
C GLY A 136 -14.33 -12.95 -12.77
N ALA A 137 -14.46 -11.66 -12.42
CA ALA A 137 -15.75 -10.99 -12.25
C ALA A 137 -16.63 -11.03 -13.53
N ILE A 138 -16.04 -10.76 -14.70
CA ILE A 138 -16.76 -10.78 -15.98
C ILE A 138 -17.06 -12.23 -16.42
N PRO A 139 -16.08 -13.16 -16.47
CA PRO A 139 -16.33 -14.57 -16.79
C PRO A 139 -17.38 -15.23 -15.90
N LYS A 140 -17.36 -14.94 -14.60
CA LYS A 140 -18.35 -15.40 -13.62
C LYS A 140 -19.75 -14.92 -13.96
N THR A 141 -19.90 -13.61 -14.22
CA THR A 141 -21.19 -13.02 -14.57
C THR A 141 -21.76 -13.64 -15.85
N ILE A 142 -20.91 -13.88 -16.85
CA ILE A 142 -21.29 -14.56 -18.10
C ILE A 142 -21.69 -16.01 -17.84
N TYR A 143 -20.91 -16.75 -17.05
CA TYR A 143 -21.18 -18.16 -16.73
C TYR A 143 -22.52 -18.33 -16.00
N TYR A 144 -22.77 -17.51 -14.98
CA TYR A 144 -24.05 -17.55 -14.25
C TYR A 144 -25.23 -17.11 -15.10
N LEU A 145 -25.05 -16.14 -16.01
CA LEU A 145 -26.11 -15.71 -16.93
C LEU A 145 -26.44 -16.78 -17.99
N GLN A 146 -25.47 -17.61 -18.38
CA GLN A 146 -25.63 -18.64 -19.41
C GLN A 146 -26.09 -20.00 -18.84
N HIS A 147 -25.71 -20.35 -17.61
CA HIS A 147 -25.90 -21.70 -17.06
C HIS A 147 -26.95 -21.78 -15.94
N LEU A 148 -27.47 -20.67 -15.41
CA LEU A 148 -28.53 -20.68 -14.39
C LEU A 148 -29.92 -20.39 -15.00
N PRO A 149 -30.96 -21.19 -14.68
CA PRO A 149 -32.35 -20.87 -15.04
C PRO A 149 -32.86 -19.63 -14.30
N ALA A 150 -33.71 -18.83 -14.98
CA ALA A 150 -34.22 -17.54 -14.49
C ALA A 150 -34.89 -17.58 -13.10
N SER A 151 -35.44 -18.72 -12.69
CA SER A 151 -36.02 -18.94 -11.36
C SER A 151 -34.98 -18.98 -10.23
N SER A 152 -33.79 -19.56 -10.49
CA SER A 152 -32.67 -19.58 -9.54
C SER A 152 -31.91 -18.25 -9.46
N LEU A 153 -31.93 -17.46 -10.55
CA LEU A 153 -31.42 -16.09 -10.55
C LEU A 153 -32.26 -15.18 -9.64
N ALA A 154 -33.59 -15.32 -9.67
CA ALA A 154 -34.52 -14.54 -8.84
C ALA A 154 -34.53 -14.94 -7.35
N GLN A 155 -34.10 -16.15 -6.99
CA GLN A 155 -34.08 -16.64 -5.59
C GLN A 155 -32.74 -16.44 -4.86
N GLY A 156 -31.75 -15.79 -5.49
CA GLY A 156 -30.45 -15.52 -4.86
C GLY A 156 -29.27 -15.52 -5.83
N GLY A 157 -29.44 -15.94 -7.09
CA GLY A 157 -28.35 -15.90 -8.08
C GLY A 157 -27.85 -14.47 -8.38
N VAL A 158 -28.71 -13.45 -8.30
CA VAL A 158 -28.29 -12.04 -8.39
C VAL A 158 -27.39 -11.65 -7.20
N GLU A 159 -27.69 -12.13 -5.99
CA GLU A 159 -26.85 -11.92 -4.80
C GLU A 159 -25.52 -12.69 -4.92
N GLN A 160 -25.52 -13.88 -5.52
CA GLN A 160 -24.29 -14.64 -5.80
C GLN A 160 -23.38 -13.97 -6.85
N ILE A 161 -23.95 -13.32 -7.86
CA ILE A 161 -23.21 -12.61 -8.92
C ILE A 161 -22.71 -11.25 -8.40
N MET A 162 -23.58 -10.50 -7.71
CA MET A 162 -23.27 -9.13 -7.29
C MET A 162 -22.45 -9.05 -6.01
N VAL A 163 -22.54 -10.04 -5.12
CA VAL A 163 -22.08 -9.92 -3.73
C VAL A 163 -21.21 -11.08 -3.26
N GLN A 164 -21.44 -12.32 -3.69
CA GLN A 164 -20.63 -13.46 -3.19
C GLN A 164 -19.23 -13.56 -3.83
N PRO A 165 -18.24 -14.13 -3.11
CA PRO A 165 -16.95 -14.53 -3.68
C PRO A 165 -17.11 -15.57 -4.79
N PRO A 166 -16.11 -15.77 -5.66
CA PRO A 166 -14.87 -15.00 -5.83
C PRO A 166 -15.15 -13.80 -6.76
N ASN A 167 -14.63 -12.62 -6.45
CA ASN A 167 -14.79 -11.38 -7.24
C ASN A 167 -16.24 -10.97 -7.53
N PRO A 168 -16.90 -10.26 -6.59
CA PRO A 168 -18.25 -9.77 -6.80
C PRO A 168 -18.28 -8.63 -7.82
N LEU A 169 -19.37 -8.53 -8.60
CA LEU A 169 -19.52 -7.47 -9.61
C LEU A 169 -19.50 -6.06 -8.96
N ILE A 170 -19.94 -5.95 -7.70
CA ILE A 170 -19.86 -4.69 -6.95
C ILE A 170 -18.42 -4.19 -6.76
N ALA A 171 -17.44 -5.11 -6.67
CA ALA A 171 -16.04 -4.73 -6.56
C ALA A 171 -15.52 -4.16 -7.89
N LEU A 172 -16.03 -4.60 -9.05
CA LEU A 172 -15.68 -4.05 -10.36
C LEU A 172 -16.20 -2.63 -10.53
N ILE A 173 -17.47 -2.42 -10.19
CA ILE A 173 -18.07 -1.09 -10.19
C ILE A 173 -17.34 -0.20 -9.17
N GLY A 174 -17.04 -0.73 -7.98
CA GLY A 174 -16.27 -0.07 -6.93
C GLY A 174 -14.90 0.38 -7.44
N THR A 175 -14.11 -0.50 -8.06
CA THR A 175 -12.81 -0.16 -8.64
C THR A 175 -12.91 0.94 -9.70
N ILE A 176 -13.92 0.92 -10.58
CA ILE A 176 -14.11 1.97 -11.59
C ILE A 176 -14.44 3.32 -10.94
N VAL A 177 -15.35 3.33 -9.96
CA VAL A 177 -15.73 4.55 -9.24
C VAL A 177 -14.53 5.14 -8.48
N ILE A 178 -13.80 4.29 -7.75
CA ILE A 178 -12.59 4.69 -7.02
C ILE A 178 -11.55 5.25 -7.98
N PHE A 179 -11.32 4.59 -9.12
CA PHE A 179 -10.38 5.06 -10.14
C PHE A 179 -10.69 6.49 -10.60
N PHE A 180 -11.95 6.79 -10.95
CA PHE A 180 -12.33 8.14 -11.39
C PHE A 180 -12.21 9.18 -10.27
N ILE A 181 -12.62 8.84 -9.04
CA ILE A 181 -12.51 9.75 -7.89
C ILE A 181 -11.04 10.07 -7.60
N VAL A 182 -10.18 9.05 -7.55
CA VAL A 182 -8.75 9.23 -7.27
C VAL A 182 -8.07 10.03 -8.37
N ALA A 183 -8.33 9.70 -9.65
CA ALA A 183 -7.79 10.46 -10.77
C ALA A 183 -8.22 11.94 -10.76
N TYR A 184 -9.47 12.22 -10.36
CA TYR A 184 -9.96 13.59 -10.21
C TYR A 184 -9.27 14.34 -9.07
N VAL A 185 -9.15 13.71 -7.89
CA VAL A 185 -8.53 14.34 -6.72
C VAL A 185 -7.03 14.58 -6.95
N GLU A 186 -6.33 13.63 -7.58
CA GLU A 186 -4.89 13.71 -7.79
C GLU A 186 -4.51 14.70 -8.91
N SER A 187 -5.35 14.86 -9.92
CA SER A 187 -5.15 15.88 -10.97
C SER A 187 -5.44 17.32 -10.49
N THR A 188 -6.05 17.49 -9.32
CA THR A 188 -6.37 18.81 -8.77
C THR A 188 -5.11 19.49 -8.19
N ARG A 189 -4.81 20.70 -8.68
CA ARG A 189 -3.65 21.51 -8.27
C ARG A 189 -4.02 22.96 -8.03
N ILE A 190 -3.35 23.58 -7.06
CA ILE A 190 -3.42 25.01 -6.76
C ILE A 190 -2.18 25.67 -7.35
N GLU A 191 -2.37 26.62 -8.26
CA GLU A 191 -1.26 27.31 -8.93
C GLU A 191 -0.94 28.63 -8.23
N LEU A 192 0.27 28.76 -7.68
CA LEU A 192 0.77 30.03 -7.15
C LEU A 192 1.45 30.83 -8.27
N PRO A 193 1.00 32.08 -8.54
CA PRO A 193 1.65 32.92 -9.54
C PRO A 193 3.02 33.37 -9.04
N LEU A 194 4.05 33.11 -9.83
CA LEU A 194 5.41 33.60 -9.61
C LEU A 194 5.82 34.51 -10.77
N ALA A 195 6.65 35.51 -10.48
CA ALA A 195 7.30 36.32 -11.49
C ALA A 195 8.81 36.23 -11.33
N HIS A 196 9.54 36.25 -12.44
CA HIS A 196 10.99 36.37 -12.37
C HIS A 196 11.35 37.79 -11.96
N GLY A 197 12.21 37.95 -10.95
CA GLY A 197 12.50 39.29 -10.43
C GLY A 197 13.47 40.10 -11.29
N GLN A 198 14.27 39.46 -12.16
CA GLN A 198 15.21 40.15 -13.07
C GLN A 198 14.68 40.29 -14.51
N ALA A 199 13.92 39.30 -14.99
CA ALA A 199 13.40 39.26 -16.35
C ALA A 199 11.95 39.78 -16.37
N ARG A 200 11.78 41.06 -16.69
CA ARG A 200 10.45 41.69 -16.81
C ARG A 200 9.61 40.94 -17.86
N GLY A 201 8.41 40.51 -17.47
CA GLY A 201 7.46 39.81 -18.35
C GLY A 201 7.48 38.28 -18.21
N ALA A 202 8.55 37.69 -17.65
CA ALA A 202 8.59 36.25 -17.37
C ALA A 202 7.75 35.92 -16.12
N ARG A 203 6.55 35.37 -16.35
CA ARG A 203 5.65 34.87 -15.30
C ARG A 203 5.65 33.34 -15.35
N GLY A 204 5.90 32.73 -14.20
CA GLY A 204 5.78 31.29 -13.99
C GLY A 204 4.60 30.98 -13.09
N ARG A 205 4.17 29.71 -13.06
CA ARG A 205 3.21 29.22 -12.07
C ARG A 205 3.88 28.07 -11.33
N TYR A 206 3.84 28.10 -10.01
CA TYR A 206 4.30 26.99 -9.17
C TYR A 206 3.09 26.18 -8.73
N PRO A 207 2.88 24.97 -9.29
CA PRO A 207 1.75 24.14 -8.92
C PRO A 207 2.01 23.45 -7.57
N ILE A 208 1.14 23.69 -6.61
CA ILE A 208 1.03 22.90 -5.38
C ILE A 208 -0.12 21.91 -5.60
N ARG A 209 0.20 20.62 -5.71
CA ARG A 209 -0.83 19.57 -5.80
C ARG A 209 -1.65 19.54 -4.51
N LEU A 210 -2.96 19.28 -4.62
CA LEU A 210 -3.80 19.07 -3.45
C LEU A 210 -3.26 17.93 -2.59
N MET A 211 -2.79 16.86 -3.23
CA MET A 211 -2.07 15.73 -2.62
C MET A 211 -0.59 16.06 -2.44
N TYR A 212 -0.27 17.07 -1.61
CA TYR A 212 1.09 17.61 -1.50
C TYR A 212 2.13 16.60 -1.03
N ALA A 213 1.80 15.75 -0.06
CA ALA A 213 2.69 14.70 0.43
C ALA A 213 2.73 13.45 -0.48
N SER A 214 2.09 13.50 -1.66
CA SER A 214 1.92 12.34 -2.55
C SER A 214 1.25 11.16 -1.82
N ASN A 215 1.44 9.97 -2.35
CA ASN A 215 0.87 8.71 -1.87
C ASN A 215 1.70 8.06 -0.73
N ILE A 216 2.82 8.67 -0.35
CA ILE A 216 3.78 8.12 0.62
C ILE A 216 3.19 7.95 2.03
N PRO A 217 2.42 8.91 2.59
CA PRO A 217 1.84 8.75 3.93
C PRO A 217 0.95 7.50 4.04
N VAL A 218 0.18 7.20 3.00
CA VAL A 218 -0.69 6.02 2.96
C VAL A 218 0.11 4.73 2.90
N ILE A 219 1.20 4.71 2.12
CA ILE A 219 2.13 3.56 2.09
C ILE A 219 2.68 3.29 3.49
N LEU A 220 3.10 4.33 4.22
CA LEU A 220 3.66 4.19 5.56
C LEU A 220 2.63 3.67 6.57
N VAL A 221 1.39 4.16 6.55
CA VAL A 221 0.32 3.64 7.41
C VAL A 221 0.04 2.17 7.09
N ALA A 222 -0.15 1.83 5.81
CA ALA A 222 -0.41 0.46 5.40
C ALA A 222 0.72 -0.49 5.79
N ALA A 223 1.98 -0.07 5.65
CA ALA A 223 3.14 -0.84 6.08
C ALA A 223 3.18 -1.04 7.60
N VAL A 224 2.87 -0.01 8.40
CA VAL A 224 2.81 -0.12 9.86
C VAL A 224 1.69 -1.09 10.28
N LEU A 225 0.50 -0.99 9.69
CA LEU A 225 -0.60 -1.91 9.99
C LEU A 225 -0.25 -3.35 9.57
N ALA A 226 0.38 -3.53 8.41
CA ALA A 226 0.87 -4.84 7.96
C ALA A 226 1.91 -5.41 8.94
N ASN A 227 2.87 -4.62 9.40
CA ASN A 227 3.86 -5.05 10.39
C ASN A 227 3.22 -5.39 11.74
N VAL A 228 2.29 -4.57 12.23
CA VAL A 228 1.57 -4.85 13.48
C VAL A 228 0.80 -6.16 13.39
N SER A 229 0.09 -6.40 12.27
CA SER A 229 -0.62 -7.66 12.05
C SER A 229 0.32 -8.86 11.89
N MET A 230 1.48 -8.68 11.27
CA MET A 230 2.53 -9.70 11.17
C MET A 230 3.09 -10.08 12.53
N PHE A 231 3.47 -9.10 13.36
CA PHE A 231 3.97 -9.37 14.70
C PHE A 231 2.90 -9.98 15.60
N SER A 232 1.66 -9.49 15.52
CA SER A 232 0.52 -10.09 16.23
C SER A 232 0.36 -11.58 15.91
N LEU A 233 0.46 -11.95 14.63
CA LEU A 233 0.36 -13.33 14.19
C LEU A 233 1.56 -14.18 14.66
N LEU A 234 2.77 -13.61 14.63
CA LEU A 234 3.97 -14.28 15.16
C LEU A 234 3.84 -14.57 16.67
N PHE A 235 3.39 -13.59 17.45
CA PHE A 235 3.18 -13.74 18.89
C PHE A 235 2.09 -14.78 19.20
N TRP A 236 1.06 -14.88 18.36
CA TRP A 236 0.02 -15.89 18.52
C TRP A 236 0.53 -17.30 18.23
N GLN A 237 1.36 -17.48 17.19
CA GLN A 237 1.83 -18.80 16.78
C GLN A 237 2.99 -19.36 17.62
N HIS A 238 3.70 -18.52 18.37
CA HIS A 238 4.75 -18.93 19.31
C HIS A 238 4.33 -18.77 20.77
N PRO A 239 3.65 -19.77 21.37
CA PRO A 239 3.17 -19.73 22.76
C PRO A 239 4.29 -19.71 23.82
N GLU A 240 5.55 -19.92 23.44
CA GLU A 240 6.68 -20.02 24.38
C GLU A 240 7.19 -18.67 24.89
N TRP A 241 6.69 -17.54 24.37
CA TRP A 241 7.09 -16.21 24.85
C TRP A 241 6.28 -15.81 26.07
N PRO A 242 6.89 -15.75 27.28
CA PRO A 242 6.17 -15.38 28.49
C PRO A 242 5.61 -13.95 28.33
N ILE A 243 4.34 -13.76 28.70
CA ILE A 243 3.57 -12.50 28.70
C ILE A 243 2.88 -12.14 27.36
N LEU A 244 3.49 -12.43 26.20
CA LEU A 244 2.96 -12.01 24.88
C LEU A 244 2.32 -13.15 24.07
N GLY A 245 2.65 -14.41 24.38
CA GLY A 245 2.04 -15.57 23.74
C GLY A 245 0.57 -15.74 24.12
N HIS A 246 -0.31 -15.87 23.12
CA HIS A 246 -1.76 -16.09 23.28
C HIS A 246 -2.54 -14.98 24.01
N ALA A 247 -1.97 -13.79 24.05
CA ALA A 247 -2.64 -12.57 24.50
C ALA A 247 -3.88 -12.26 23.62
N SER A 248 -5.08 -12.65 24.06
CA SER A 248 -6.35 -12.40 23.37
C SER A 248 -6.64 -10.91 23.11
N TRP A 249 -6.01 -10.02 23.87
CA TRP A 249 -6.02 -8.56 23.69
C TRP A 249 -5.16 -8.08 22.50
N ILE A 250 -4.06 -8.76 22.15
CA ILE A 250 -3.19 -8.38 21.02
C ILE A 250 -3.79 -8.87 19.71
N GLY A 251 -4.21 -10.13 19.65
CA GLY A 251 -4.86 -10.70 18.48
C GLY A 251 -5.24 -12.16 18.72
N ALA A 252 -6.48 -12.53 18.42
CA ALA A 252 -6.92 -13.92 18.38
C ALA A 252 -7.02 -14.37 16.93
N TYR A 253 -6.43 -15.51 16.59
CA TYR A 253 -6.50 -16.12 15.25
C TYR A 253 -7.19 -17.49 15.34
N PRO A 254 -7.96 -17.88 14.31
CA PRO A 254 -8.70 -19.14 14.31
C PRO A 254 -7.74 -20.33 14.17
N ASP A 255 -8.03 -21.41 14.88
CA ASP A 255 -7.23 -22.64 14.82
C ASP A 255 -7.46 -23.40 13.49
N ALA A 256 -6.55 -24.29 13.11
CA ALA A 256 -6.62 -25.03 11.84
C ALA A 256 -7.86 -25.95 11.72
N THR A 257 -8.53 -26.24 12.84
CA THR A 257 -9.69 -27.11 12.96
C THR A 257 -11.03 -26.35 12.95
N ASP A 258 -11.00 -25.02 12.89
CA ASP A 258 -12.22 -24.22 12.91
C ASP A 258 -13.03 -24.41 11.62
N ALA A 259 -14.34 -24.63 11.73
CA ALA A 259 -15.22 -24.95 10.60
C ALA A 259 -15.22 -23.86 9.49
N ARG A 260 -14.83 -22.63 9.84
CA ARG A 260 -14.72 -21.47 8.93
C ARG A 260 -13.42 -21.45 8.11
N VAL A 261 -12.36 -22.06 8.64
CA VAL A 261 -11.07 -22.25 7.93
C VAL A 261 -11.17 -23.46 7.01
N VAL A 262 -11.80 -24.54 7.47
CA VAL A 262 -12.01 -25.78 6.69
C VAL A 262 -12.99 -25.57 5.52
N SER A 263 -13.97 -24.67 5.65
CA SER A 263 -14.89 -24.27 4.55
C SER A 263 -14.28 -23.26 3.56
N GLY A 264 -13.04 -22.81 3.79
CA GLY A 264 -12.35 -21.83 2.95
C GLY A 264 -13.02 -20.47 2.90
N GLN A 265 -13.79 -20.10 3.94
CA GLN A 265 -14.43 -18.80 4.08
C GLN A 265 -13.52 -17.77 4.76
N ILE A 266 -12.58 -18.24 5.60
CA ILE A 266 -11.64 -17.43 6.35
C ILE A 266 -10.24 -18.06 6.25
N GLN A 267 -9.18 -17.27 5.99
CA GLN A 267 -7.81 -17.77 6.02
C GLN A 267 -7.32 -17.89 7.47
N ARG A 268 -6.49 -18.89 7.77
CA ARG A 268 -5.88 -19.08 9.12
C ARG A 268 -5.12 -17.84 9.63
N THR A 269 -4.79 -16.92 8.74
CA THR A 269 -4.03 -15.70 8.97
C THR A 269 -4.89 -14.47 9.27
N THR A 270 -6.22 -14.55 9.15
CA THR A 270 -7.08 -13.40 9.46
C THR A 270 -7.42 -13.34 10.95
N PRO A 271 -7.30 -12.17 11.60
CA PRO A 271 -7.65 -12.03 12.99
C PRO A 271 -9.17 -12.15 13.19
N ILE A 272 -9.56 -12.90 14.22
CA ILE A 272 -10.95 -13.11 14.67
C ILE A 272 -11.27 -12.31 15.95
N GLY A 273 -10.26 -11.72 16.61
CA GLY A 273 -10.46 -10.88 17.79
C GLY A 273 -9.20 -10.10 18.21
N GLY A 274 -9.32 -9.25 19.23
CA GLY A 274 -8.23 -8.44 19.79
C GLY A 274 -7.95 -7.12 19.04
N LEU A 275 -6.90 -6.40 19.44
CA LEU A 275 -6.44 -5.17 18.78
C LEU A 275 -6.09 -5.40 17.31
N ALA A 276 -5.55 -6.57 16.97
CA ALA A 276 -5.26 -6.96 15.59
C ALA A 276 -6.51 -7.06 14.71
N TYR A 277 -7.68 -7.39 15.27
CA TYR A 277 -8.94 -7.30 14.53
C TYR A 277 -9.25 -5.84 14.20
N TYR A 278 -9.20 -4.95 15.19
CA TYR A 278 -9.49 -3.52 15.01
C TYR A 278 -8.55 -2.81 14.02
N PHE A 279 -7.29 -3.24 13.94
CA PHE A 279 -6.28 -2.71 13.01
C PHE A 279 -6.21 -3.43 11.67
N SER A 280 -6.92 -4.55 11.49
CA SER A 280 -6.92 -5.27 10.22
C SER A 280 -7.69 -4.50 9.15
N ASN A 281 -7.30 -4.71 7.88
CA ASN A 281 -7.99 -4.06 6.76
C ASN A 281 -9.39 -4.64 6.59
N VAL A 282 -10.38 -3.76 6.49
CA VAL A 282 -11.75 -4.10 6.10
C VAL A 282 -11.76 -4.27 4.59
N ASN A 283 -11.93 -5.50 4.08
CA ASN A 283 -11.89 -5.76 2.64
C ASN A 283 -13.30 -6.03 2.09
N GLY A 284 -13.93 -4.96 1.62
CA GLY A 284 -15.15 -5.03 0.83
C GLY A 284 -16.46 -5.01 1.60
N VAL A 285 -17.50 -4.63 0.87
CA VAL A 285 -18.88 -4.48 1.34
C VAL A 285 -19.42 -5.74 2.03
N GLN A 286 -18.90 -6.91 1.64
CA GLN A 286 -19.30 -8.19 2.21
C GLN A 286 -18.89 -8.39 3.67
N ASP A 287 -17.77 -7.82 4.09
CA ASP A 287 -17.21 -8.04 5.42
C ASP A 287 -17.85 -7.14 6.47
N TRP A 288 -18.47 -6.02 6.06
CA TRP A 288 -19.02 -5.02 6.98
C TRP A 288 -20.47 -4.63 6.71
N LEU A 289 -20.91 -4.47 5.45
CA LEU A 289 -22.25 -3.97 5.15
C LEU A 289 -23.32 -5.06 5.25
N LEU A 290 -23.06 -6.23 4.65
CA LEU A 290 -24.03 -7.33 4.63
C LEU A 290 -24.35 -7.89 6.02
N PRO A 291 -23.36 -8.04 6.93
CA PRO A 291 -23.64 -8.47 8.30
C PRO A 291 -24.45 -7.44 9.11
N LEU A 292 -24.40 -6.14 8.75
CA LEU A 292 -25.21 -5.08 9.38
C LEU A 292 -26.67 -5.09 8.91
N PHE A 293 -26.94 -5.52 7.67
CA PHE A 293 -28.31 -5.53 7.11
C PHE A 293 -29.04 -6.87 7.27
N ASN A 294 -28.36 -8.02 7.25
CA ASN A 294 -29.02 -9.32 7.43
C ASN A 294 -28.18 -10.30 8.27
N PRO A 295 -28.36 -10.32 9.60
CA PRO A 295 -27.53 -11.08 10.53
C PRO A 295 -27.76 -12.60 10.49
N VAL A 296 -28.89 -13.07 9.94
CA VAL A 296 -29.23 -14.51 9.90
C VAL A 296 -28.56 -15.21 8.71
N THR A 297 -28.45 -14.54 7.56
CA THR A 297 -27.86 -15.11 6.34
C THR A 297 -26.33 -14.98 6.29
N TYR A 298 -25.77 -13.91 6.89
CA TYR A 298 -24.33 -13.60 6.84
C TYR A 298 -23.57 -13.90 8.14
N GLY A 299 -24.17 -14.66 9.06
CA GLY A 299 -23.55 -15.14 10.30
C GLY A 299 -22.14 -15.76 10.19
N PRO A 300 -21.75 -16.43 9.09
CA PRO A 300 -20.38 -16.92 8.91
C PRO A 300 -19.32 -15.81 8.74
N TYR A 301 -19.70 -14.65 8.20
CA TYR A 301 -18.81 -13.49 8.01
C TYR A 301 -18.66 -12.64 9.27
N LEU A 302 -19.59 -12.73 10.23
CA LEU A 302 -19.49 -12.06 11.52
C LEU A 302 -18.32 -12.54 12.39
N ARG A 303 -17.55 -13.55 11.96
CA ARG A 303 -16.38 -14.11 12.68
C ARG A 303 -16.65 -14.42 14.17
N GLY A 304 -17.92 -14.57 14.58
CA GLY A 304 -18.34 -14.82 15.97
C GLY A 304 -18.47 -13.56 16.85
N LEU A 305 -18.35 -12.36 16.29
CA LEU A 305 -18.41 -11.07 16.97
C LEU A 305 -19.83 -10.47 16.91
N GLU A 306 -20.20 -9.67 17.92
CA GLU A 306 -21.51 -8.99 17.96
C GLU A 306 -21.57 -7.83 16.94
N TYR A 307 -22.77 -7.49 16.45
CA TYR A 307 -22.99 -6.47 15.42
C TYR A 307 -22.35 -5.10 15.75
N TRP A 308 -22.34 -4.71 17.02
CA TRP A 308 -21.74 -3.44 17.45
C TRP A 308 -20.22 -3.45 17.31
N GLN A 309 -19.57 -4.62 17.41
CA GLN A 309 -18.11 -4.76 17.30
C GLN A 309 -17.64 -4.55 15.87
N VAL A 310 -18.44 -4.96 14.87
CA VAL A 310 -18.18 -4.66 13.46
C VAL A 310 -18.25 -3.15 13.19
N LEU A 311 -19.24 -2.47 13.75
CA LEU A 311 -19.38 -1.01 13.61
C LEU A 311 -18.23 -0.25 14.30
N VAL A 312 -17.83 -0.69 15.49
CA VAL A 312 -16.65 -0.14 16.19
C VAL A 312 -15.37 -0.43 15.40
N HIS A 313 -15.25 -1.60 14.78
CA HIS A 313 -14.11 -1.93 13.93
C HIS A 313 -13.96 -0.98 12.76
N ILE A 314 -15.03 -0.68 12.02
CA ILE A 314 -15.01 0.29 10.92
C ILE A 314 -14.58 1.68 11.43
N LEU A 315 -15.17 2.12 12.54
CA LEU A 315 -14.92 3.46 13.08
C LEU A 315 -13.45 3.58 13.54
N VAL A 316 -12.95 2.59 14.27
CA VAL A 316 -11.55 2.54 14.73
C VAL A 316 -10.60 2.46 13.54
N PHE A 317 -10.87 1.59 12.56
CA PHE A 317 -10.06 1.48 11.34
C PHE A 317 -9.99 2.83 10.61
N LEU A 318 -11.13 3.48 10.37
CA LEU A 318 -11.19 4.77 9.68
C LEU A 318 -10.44 5.87 10.44
N LEU A 319 -10.62 5.96 11.76
CA LEU A 319 -9.90 6.94 12.59
C LEU A 319 -8.40 6.70 12.62
N VAL A 320 -7.97 5.45 12.77
CA VAL A 320 -6.55 5.09 12.79
C VAL A 320 -5.92 5.35 11.43
N PHE A 321 -6.61 4.99 10.34
CA PHE A 321 -6.08 5.16 9.00
C PHE A 321 -5.97 6.64 8.60
N ILE A 322 -7.01 7.44 8.84
CA ILE A 322 -7.00 8.89 8.59
C ILE A 322 -6.02 9.60 9.53
N GLY A 323 -6.08 9.31 10.83
CA GLY A 323 -5.20 9.93 11.83
C GLY A 323 -3.74 9.60 11.58
N GLY A 324 -3.44 8.33 11.27
CA GLY A 324 -2.12 7.88 10.85
C GLY A 324 -1.65 8.58 9.57
N SER A 325 -2.52 8.71 8.56
CA SER A 325 -2.16 9.36 7.30
C SER A 325 -1.84 10.84 7.48
N VAL A 326 -2.59 11.55 8.33
CA VAL A 326 -2.32 12.95 8.69
C VAL A 326 -1.00 13.08 9.45
N MET A 327 -0.76 12.18 10.41
CA MET A 327 0.47 12.15 11.20
C MET A 327 1.68 11.94 10.30
N PHE A 328 1.66 10.91 9.45
CA PHE A 328 2.75 10.65 8.51
C PHE A 328 2.88 11.73 7.44
N ALA A 329 1.81 12.36 6.96
CA ALA A 329 1.90 13.49 6.02
C ALA A 329 2.63 14.69 6.63
N LYS A 330 2.32 15.03 7.90
CA LYS A 330 3.03 16.08 8.63
C LYS A 330 4.51 15.73 8.82
N PHE A 331 4.81 14.51 9.27
CA PHE A 331 6.19 14.07 9.43
C PHE A 331 6.94 14.09 8.11
N TRP A 332 6.31 13.62 7.02
CA TRP A 332 6.93 13.61 5.71
C TRP A 332 7.41 14.99 5.28
N ILE A 333 6.54 16.01 5.40
CA ILE A 333 6.89 17.39 5.03
C ILE A 333 7.96 18.00 5.94
N MET A 334 7.98 17.63 7.22
CA MET A 334 9.01 18.11 8.15
C MET A 334 10.38 17.42 7.94
N THR A 335 10.36 16.15 7.54
CA THR A 335 11.59 15.36 7.34
C THR A 335 12.18 15.48 5.94
N THR A 336 11.39 15.95 4.98
CA THR A 336 11.83 16.19 3.61
C THR A 336 12.05 17.68 3.40
N ASN A 337 12.82 18.05 2.37
CA ASN A 337 13.05 19.46 1.98
C ASN A 337 11.81 20.11 1.33
N MET A 338 10.60 19.73 1.76
CA MET A 338 9.30 20.22 1.33
C MET A 338 8.68 21.17 2.38
N GLY A 339 9.43 21.51 3.44
CA GLY A 339 9.01 22.49 4.42
C GLY A 339 8.85 23.90 3.81
N PRO A 340 8.04 24.79 4.43
CA PRO A 340 7.86 26.16 3.96
C PRO A 340 9.16 26.94 3.79
N GLU A 341 10.15 26.69 4.66
CA GLU A 341 11.46 27.32 4.61
C GLU A 341 12.29 26.84 3.43
N ASP A 342 12.32 25.54 3.19
CA ASP A 342 13.14 24.92 2.15
C ASP A 342 12.58 25.24 0.77
N VAL A 343 11.25 25.18 0.61
CA VAL A 343 10.56 25.59 -0.62
C VAL A 343 10.77 27.08 -0.88
N ALA A 344 10.74 27.93 0.16
CA ALA A 344 11.03 29.36 -0.02
C ALA A 344 12.45 29.60 -0.52
N ARG A 345 13.44 28.92 0.06
CA ARG A 345 14.86 29.01 -0.37
C ARG A 345 15.05 28.51 -1.80
N GLN A 346 14.36 27.44 -2.18
CA GLN A 346 14.41 26.89 -3.54
C GLN A 346 13.79 27.83 -4.58
N ILE A 347 12.66 28.46 -4.26
CA ILE A 347 12.03 29.45 -5.14
C ILE A 347 12.93 30.70 -5.27
N GLU A 348 13.56 31.13 -4.18
CA GLU A 348 14.51 32.24 -4.20
C GLU A 348 15.74 31.93 -5.06
N SER A 349 16.36 30.76 -4.88
CA SER A 349 17.55 30.36 -5.65
C SER A 349 17.27 30.27 -7.16
N SER A 350 16.02 29.97 -7.53
CA SER A 350 15.55 30.03 -8.92
C SER A 350 15.32 31.45 -9.48
N GLY A 351 15.56 32.50 -8.68
CA GLY A 351 15.37 33.91 -9.07
C GLY A 351 13.91 34.37 -9.15
N MET A 352 12.98 33.52 -8.75
CA MET A 352 11.53 33.74 -8.78
C MET A 352 11.04 34.44 -7.50
N GLN A 353 10.01 35.28 -7.62
CA GLN A 353 9.41 36.01 -6.51
C GLN A 353 7.89 36.10 -6.68
N ILE A 354 7.15 36.31 -5.59
CA ILE A 354 5.72 36.57 -5.66
C ILE A 354 5.49 37.99 -6.22
N PRO A 355 4.66 38.16 -7.28
CA PRO A 355 4.33 39.48 -7.79
C PRO A 355 3.78 40.41 -6.69
N GLY A 356 4.27 41.64 -6.63
CA GLY A 356 3.80 42.65 -5.67
C GLY A 356 4.55 42.69 -4.33
N PHE A 357 5.41 41.72 -4.03
CA PHE A 357 6.25 41.73 -2.83
C PHE A 357 7.73 42.02 -3.15
N ARG A 358 8.45 42.60 -2.18
CA ARG A 358 9.92 42.75 -2.26
C ARG A 358 10.59 41.37 -2.16
N ARG A 359 11.81 41.25 -2.68
CA ARG A 359 12.69 40.08 -2.55
C ARG A 359 13.14 39.90 -1.10
N ASP A 360 12.24 39.42 -0.27
CA ASP A 360 12.57 39.01 1.09
C ASP A 360 12.07 37.56 1.30
N PRO A 361 13.00 36.60 1.54
CA PRO A 361 12.65 35.20 1.80
C PRO A 361 11.67 35.05 2.96
N ARG A 362 11.69 35.98 3.91
CA ARG A 362 10.78 35.98 5.06
C ARG A 362 9.33 36.18 4.64
N ILE A 363 9.07 36.94 3.57
CA ILE A 363 7.73 37.19 3.05
C ILE A 363 7.22 35.93 2.35
N LEU A 364 8.05 35.34 1.48
CA LEU A 364 7.71 34.10 0.78
C LEU A 364 7.42 32.96 1.76
N ARG A 365 8.29 32.78 2.76
CA ARG A 365 8.09 31.85 3.86
C ARG A 365 6.75 32.08 4.56
N ARG A 366 6.44 33.32 4.95
CA ARG A 366 5.19 33.62 5.68
C ARG A 366 3.93 33.28 4.87
N VAL A 367 3.99 33.43 3.54
CA VAL A 367 2.90 33.01 2.66
C VAL A 367 2.81 31.47 2.62
N LEU A 368 3.92 30.78 2.37
CA LEU A 368 3.97 29.33 2.27
C LEU A 368 3.61 28.63 3.59
N ASP A 369 4.00 29.19 4.73
CA ASP A 369 3.72 28.68 6.08
C ASP A 369 2.23 28.67 6.42
N ARG A 370 1.44 29.53 5.75
CA ARG A 370 -0.03 29.51 5.88
C ARG A 370 -0.67 28.39 5.06
N TYR A 371 -0.06 27.97 3.95
CA TYR A 371 -0.64 27.00 3.02
C TYR A 371 -0.12 25.57 3.23
N ILE A 372 1.19 25.37 3.31
CA ILE A 372 1.80 24.03 3.30
C ILE A 372 1.33 23.16 4.49
N PRO A 373 1.33 23.63 5.76
CA PRO A 373 0.86 22.81 6.88
C PRO A 373 -0.63 22.47 6.80
N VAL A 374 -1.45 23.36 6.24
CA VAL A 374 -2.89 23.12 6.06
C VAL A 374 -3.13 22.11 4.95
N VAL A 375 -2.44 22.27 3.81
CA VAL A 375 -2.50 21.33 2.69
C VAL A 375 -1.95 19.96 3.10
N ALA A 376 -0.94 19.89 3.98
CA ALA A 376 -0.43 18.64 4.56
C ALA A 376 -1.51 17.84 5.27
N VAL A 377 -2.29 18.51 6.12
CA VAL A 377 -3.36 17.88 6.89
C VAL A 377 -4.51 17.48 6.00
N ILE A 378 -4.95 18.38 5.12
CA ILE A 378 -6.05 18.12 4.18
C ILE A 378 -5.68 16.98 3.24
N SER A 379 -4.45 16.96 2.71
CA SER A 379 -3.97 15.87 1.85
C SER A 379 -3.92 14.56 2.62
N GLY A 380 -3.21 14.50 3.75
CA GLY A 380 -3.12 13.28 4.56
C GLY A 380 -4.49 12.73 4.96
N ALA A 381 -5.42 13.61 5.37
CA ALA A 381 -6.78 13.20 5.72
C ALA A 381 -7.58 12.71 4.50
N SER A 382 -7.49 13.42 3.37
CA SER A 382 -8.24 13.06 2.16
C SER A 382 -7.73 11.77 1.53
N VAL A 383 -6.39 11.58 1.43
CA VAL A 383 -5.81 10.34 0.90
C VAL A 383 -6.16 9.17 1.82
N GLY A 384 -6.04 9.36 3.13
CA GLY A 384 -6.39 8.34 4.12
C GLY A 384 -7.87 7.96 4.06
N ALA A 385 -8.77 8.95 3.91
CA ALA A 385 -10.20 8.70 3.80
C ALA A 385 -10.56 7.99 2.49
N LEU A 386 -9.94 8.37 1.37
CA LEU A 386 -10.14 7.71 0.08
C LEU A 386 -9.63 6.28 0.10
N ALA A 387 -8.46 6.04 0.67
CA ALA A 387 -7.86 4.71 0.79
C ALA A 387 -8.69 3.79 1.70
N ALA A 388 -9.05 4.25 2.91
CA ALA A 388 -9.89 3.49 3.82
C ALA A 388 -11.29 3.23 3.22
N GLY A 389 -11.89 4.24 2.57
CA GLY A 389 -13.17 4.09 1.88
C GLY A 389 -13.09 3.10 0.70
N ALA A 390 -11.99 3.12 -0.05
CA ALA A 390 -11.74 2.18 -1.13
C ALA A 390 -11.59 0.74 -0.61
N ASP A 391 -10.85 0.52 0.48
CA ASP A 391 -10.74 -0.78 1.13
C ASP A 391 -12.12 -1.28 1.60
N MET A 392 -12.93 -0.39 2.20
CA MET A 392 -14.30 -0.71 2.63
C MET A 392 -15.25 -1.08 1.47
N ILE A 393 -15.16 -0.40 0.33
CA ILE A 393 -15.97 -0.76 -0.86
C ILE A 393 -15.50 -2.10 -1.43
N GLY A 394 -14.19 -2.35 -1.37
CA GLY A 394 -13.55 -3.53 -1.92
C GLY A 394 -13.31 -3.39 -3.41
N THR A 395 -12.23 -4.01 -3.87
CA THR A 395 -11.74 -3.90 -5.25
C THR A 395 -11.54 -5.28 -5.87
N VAL A 396 -11.56 -5.34 -7.20
CA VAL A 396 -11.49 -6.61 -7.94
C VAL A 396 -10.15 -7.30 -7.75
N GLY A 397 -10.16 -8.63 -7.63
CA GLY A 397 -8.95 -9.44 -7.77
C GLY A 397 -8.07 -9.53 -6.54
N ASN A 398 -8.66 -9.32 -5.35
CA ASN A 398 -7.93 -9.16 -4.10
C ASN A 398 -6.93 -7.99 -4.12
N ALA A 399 -7.00 -7.09 -5.11
CA ALA A 399 -6.35 -5.80 -4.99
C ALA A 399 -6.93 -5.09 -3.76
N SER A 400 -6.10 -4.42 -2.97
CA SER A 400 -6.58 -3.53 -1.92
C SER A 400 -6.98 -2.19 -2.53
N GLY A 401 -7.97 -1.51 -1.96
CA GLY A 401 -8.37 -0.16 -2.36
C GLY A 401 -7.24 0.85 -2.18
N THR A 402 -6.44 0.68 -1.13
CA THR A 402 -5.13 1.33 -0.97
C THR A 402 -4.23 1.11 -2.19
N GLY A 403 -4.04 -0.13 -2.65
CA GLY A 403 -3.22 -0.46 -3.80
C GLY A 403 -3.70 0.22 -5.09
N VAL A 404 -5.02 0.26 -5.32
CA VAL A 404 -5.60 0.96 -6.47
C VAL A 404 -5.28 2.45 -6.43
N LEU A 405 -5.44 3.11 -5.27
CA LEU A 405 -5.11 4.53 -5.11
C LEU A 405 -3.62 4.80 -5.39
N LEU A 406 -2.74 3.96 -4.84
CA LEU A 406 -1.30 4.07 -5.08
C LEU A 406 -0.96 3.92 -6.55
N SER A 407 -1.53 2.91 -7.22
CA SER A 407 -1.25 2.62 -8.62
C SER A 407 -1.68 3.78 -9.52
N VAL A 408 -2.86 4.36 -9.32
CA VAL A 408 -3.32 5.51 -10.11
C VAL A 408 -2.35 6.67 -9.99
N GLY A 409 -1.91 6.98 -8.77
CA GLY A 409 -1.01 8.10 -8.58
C GLY A 409 0.40 7.89 -9.06
N ILE A 410 0.92 6.68 -8.92
CA ILE A 410 2.20 6.31 -9.53
C ILE A 410 2.12 6.46 -11.05
N MET A 411 1.02 6.03 -11.68
CA MET A 411 0.83 6.16 -13.13
C MET A 411 0.73 7.62 -13.58
N ILE A 412 0.00 8.48 -12.85
CA ILE A 412 -0.07 9.92 -13.16
C ILE A 412 1.32 10.57 -13.01
N GLN A 413 2.06 10.22 -11.96
CA GLN A 413 3.40 10.76 -11.73
C GLN A 413 4.40 10.31 -12.79
N MET A 414 4.34 9.04 -13.19
CA MET A 414 5.16 8.50 -14.27
C MET A 414 4.80 9.16 -15.61
N TYR A 415 3.51 9.35 -15.90
CA TYR A 415 3.05 10.07 -17.08
C TYR A 415 3.58 11.51 -17.13
N GLU A 416 3.50 12.24 -16.01
CA GLU A 416 4.07 13.59 -15.92
C GLU A 416 5.59 13.61 -16.07
N ALA A 417 6.29 12.63 -15.50
CA ALA A 417 7.75 12.52 -15.60
C ALA A 417 8.19 12.32 -17.06
N ILE A 418 7.56 11.37 -17.76
CA ILE A 418 7.79 11.12 -19.19
C ILE A 418 7.49 12.38 -20.01
N GLY A 419 6.38 13.06 -19.73
CA GLY A 419 6.01 14.29 -20.44
C GLY A 419 7.05 15.41 -20.25
N ARG A 420 7.62 15.54 -19.04
CA ARG A 420 8.69 16.52 -18.77
C ARG A 420 9.97 16.17 -19.52
N GLU A 421 10.38 14.90 -19.54
CA GLU A 421 11.56 14.46 -20.28
C GLU A 421 11.43 14.73 -21.78
N GLN A 422 10.29 14.36 -22.39
CA GLN A 422 10.04 14.64 -23.80
C GLN A 422 10.04 16.14 -24.12
N MET A 423 9.49 16.98 -23.24
CA MET A 423 9.54 18.43 -23.41
C MET A 423 10.97 18.97 -23.36
N MET A 424 11.83 18.39 -22.52
CA MET A 424 13.26 18.76 -22.44
C MET A 424 14.04 18.33 -23.68
N GLU A 425 13.69 17.19 -24.29
CA GLU A 425 14.31 16.72 -25.53
C GLU A 425 13.86 17.50 -26.77
N MET A 426 12.58 17.88 -26.85
CA MET A 426 12.00 18.58 -28.01
C MET A 426 12.47 20.02 -28.18
N HIS A 427 12.86 20.71 -27.10
CA HIS A 427 13.30 22.11 -27.16
C HIS A 427 14.71 22.29 -26.54
N PRO A 428 15.79 22.23 -27.35
CA PRO A 428 17.17 22.35 -26.86
C PRO A 428 17.47 23.68 -26.15
N LEU A 429 16.67 24.74 -26.39
CA LEU A 429 16.77 26.01 -25.67
C LEU A 429 16.24 25.93 -24.22
N LEU A 430 15.30 25.02 -23.91
CA LEU A 430 14.84 24.78 -22.54
C LEU A 430 15.88 24.01 -21.71
N ARG A 431 16.69 23.16 -22.37
CA ARG A 431 17.80 22.43 -21.73
C ARG A 431 18.85 23.37 -21.14
N GLN A 432 19.16 24.49 -21.79
CA GLN A 432 20.09 25.50 -21.24
C GLN A 432 19.50 26.32 -20.08
N PHE A 433 18.17 26.43 -20.00
CA PHE A 433 17.49 27.19 -18.94
C PHE A 433 17.28 26.38 -17.66
N PHE A 434 17.15 25.05 -17.76
CA PHE A 434 16.96 24.14 -16.62
C PHE A 434 18.22 23.34 -16.25
N GLY A 435 19.11 23.04 -17.20
CA GLY A 435 20.35 22.28 -16.96
C GLY A 435 21.53 23.10 -16.40
N ALA A 436 21.34 24.39 -16.13
CA ALA A 436 22.35 25.22 -15.48
C ALA A 436 22.32 25.15 -13.94
N ASN A 437 21.39 24.36 -13.37
CA ASN A 437 21.18 24.22 -11.92
C ASN A 437 21.24 22.75 -11.43
N GLU A 438 21.86 21.85 -12.19
CA GLU A 438 22.33 20.57 -11.62
C GLU A 438 23.69 20.74 -10.93
#